data_AF-A0A9E2Z6G9-F1
#
_entry.id   AF-A0A9E2Z6G9-F1
#
_cell.length_a   1.000
_cell.length_b   1.000
_cell.length_c   1.000
_cell.angle_alpha   90.00
_cell.angle_beta   90.00
_cell.angle_gamma   90.00
#
_symmetry.space_group_name_H-M   'P 1'
#
loop_
_entity.id
_entity.type
_entity.pdbx_description
1 polymer ?
#
loop_
_entity_poly.entity_id
_entity_poly.type
_entity_poly.pdbx_seq_one_letter_code
_entity_poly.pdbx_strand_id
1 'polypeptide(L)'
;MSDDSLVHSWDGERPQVKVLTEELFVQLGAGQQGYAEALLAEYGRADEVVDQRRLREGTLCVIGFPEAPGRPAWTTHLIFGGCTEPQAREYLVSIGLGGVPISTVYPPAGVIPDGQAPADSPDEL
;
A
#
# COMPACT_ATOMS: atom_id res chain seq x y z
N MET A 1 -11.00 -10.99 24.91
CA MET A 1 -9.72 -11.58 24.49
C MET A 1 -9.86 -11.81 22.99
N SER A 2 -9.32 -11.03 22.07
CA SER A 2 -8.23 -10.05 22.13
C SER A 2 -8.68 -8.78 21.40
N ASP A 3 -8.40 -7.61 21.97
CA ASP A 3 -8.56 -6.32 21.31
C ASP A 3 -7.38 -6.16 20.33
N ASP A 4 -7.43 -6.94 19.25
CA ASP A 4 -6.48 -6.87 18.14
C ASP A 4 -6.99 -5.76 17.21
N SER A 5 -6.88 -4.51 17.68
CA SER A 5 -7.13 -3.36 16.82
C SER A 5 -5.99 -3.33 15.81
N LEU A 6 -6.15 -4.10 14.73
CA LEU A 6 -5.20 -4.34 13.62
C LEU A 6 -4.63 -3.05 13.01
N VAL A 7 -5.24 -1.91 13.34
CA VAL A 7 -4.86 -0.56 12.92
C VAL A 7 -4.77 0.31 14.16
N HIS A 8 -3.54 0.66 14.52
CA HIS A 8 -3.28 1.58 15.61
C HIS A 8 -3.39 3.03 15.09
N SER A 9 -4.29 3.82 15.66
CA SER A 9 -4.31 5.27 15.45
C SER A 9 -3.50 5.97 16.55
N TRP A 10 -2.83 7.05 16.19
CA TRP A 10 -2.09 7.89 17.14
C TRP A 10 -2.48 9.35 16.96
N ASP A 11 -2.61 10.09 18.08
CA ASP A 11 -2.97 11.52 18.11
C ASP A 11 -4.26 11.91 17.36
N GLY A 12 -5.20 10.96 17.20
CA GLY A 12 -6.44 11.18 16.45
C GLY A 12 -6.28 11.10 14.91
N GLU A 13 -5.08 10.80 14.41
CA GLU A 13 -4.84 10.54 13.00
C GLU A 13 -5.49 9.21 12.58
N ARG A 14 -6.24 9.26 11.48
CA ARG A 14 -6.84 8.08 10.85
C ARG A 14 -5.98 7.66 9.65
N PRO A 15 -5.88 6.36 9.37
CA PRO A 15 -5.15 5.91 8.19
C PRO A 15 -5.84 6.37 6.92
N GLN A 16 -5.05 6.69 5.90
CA GLN A 16 -5.56 6.85 4.54
C GLN A 16 -5.83 5.47 3.95
N VAL A 17 -7.01 5.30 3.34
CA VAL A 17 -7.38 4.03 2.71
C VAL A 17 -7.35 4.17 1.20
N LYS A 18 -6.61 3.27 0.55
CA LYS A 18 -6.41 3.26 -0.90
C LYS A 18 -6.81 1.90 -1.48
N VAL A 19 -7.47 1.90 -2.63
CA VAL A 19 -7.72 0.70 -3.44
C VAL A 19 -7.00 0.87 -4.77
N LEU A 20 -6.11 -0.06 -5.08
CA LEU A 20 -5.43 -0.10 -6.37
C LEU A 20 -6.40 -0.58 -7.45
N THR A 21 -6.33 0.01 -8.63
CA THR A 21 -6.97 -0.60 -9.79
C THR A 21 -6.33 -1.95 -10.09
N GLU A 22 -7.09 -2.82 -10.77
CA GLU A 22 -6.59 -4.12 -11.23
C GLU A 22 -5.31 -3.99 -12.05
N GLU A 23 -5.27 -3.01 -12.96
CA GLU A 23 -4.10 -2.73 -13.81
C GLU A 23 -2.85 -2.39 -12.98
N LEU A 24 -2.97 -1.46 -12.02
CA LEU A 24 -1.85 -1.07 -11.15
C LEU A 24 -1.42 -2.23 -10.25
N PHE A 25 -2.38 -3.00 -9.72
CA PHE A 25 -2.08 -4.18 -8.92
C PHE A 25 -1.27 -5.23 -9.71
N VAL A 26 -1.67 -5.50 -10.96
CA VAL A 26 -0.95 -6.43 -11.85
C VAL A 26 0.44 -5.90 -12.19
N GLN A 27 0.57 -4.62 -12.52
CA GLN A 27 1.88 -3.99 -12.83
C GLN A 27 2.84 -4.09 -11.63
N LEU A 28 2.39 -3.74 -10.43
CA LEU A 28 3.19 -3.84 -9.21
C LEU A 28 3.50 -5.29 -8.83
N GLY A 29 2.62 -6.23 -9.17
CA GLY A 29 2.85 -7.67 -8.96
C GLY A 29 3.79 -8.30 -9.99
N ALA A 30 3.94 -7.69 -11.17
CA ALA A 30 4.83 -8.16 -12.24
C ALA A 30 6.25 -7.59 -12.15
N GLY A 31 6.42 -6.42 -11.51
CA GLY A 31 7.73 -5.82 -11.25
C GLY A 31 8.55 -6.62 -10.23
N GLN A 32 9.81 -6.95 -10.56
CA GLN A 32 10.70 -7.76 -9.72
C GLN A 32 11.20 -7.09 -8.42
N GLN A 33 10.88 -5.82 -8.18
CA GLN A 33 11.14 -5.16 -6.89
C GLN A 33 9.87 -5.22 -6.04
N GLY A 34 10.01 -5.69 -4.80
CA GLY A 34 8.89 -6.21 -4.01
C GLY A 34 7.70 -5.26 -4.00
N TYR A 35 6.52 -5.79 -4.35
CA TYR A 35 5.23 -5.07 -4.32
C TYR A 35 5.07 -4.15 -3.10
N ALA A 36 5.44 -4.63 -1.91
CA ALA A 36 5.40 -3.87 -0.67
C ALA A 36 6.43 -2.72 -0.63
N GLU A 37 7.64 -2.93 -1.13
CA GLU A 37 8.70 -1.90 -1.20
C GLU A 37 8.31 -0.78 -2.17
N ALA A 38 7.70 -1.11 -3.31
CA ALA A 38 7.19 -0.12 -4.25
C ALA A 38 6.10 0.75 -3.60
N LEU A 39 5.18 0.14 -2.83
CA LEU A 39 4.17 0.87 -2.09
C LEU A 39 4.77 1.73 -0.95
N LEU A 40 5.80 1.24 -0.27
CA LEU A 40 6.50 2.01 0.76
C LEU A 40 7.25 3.20 0.17
N ALA A 41 7.87 3.05 -1.00
CA ALA A 41 8.56 4.14 -1.69
C ALA A 41 7.60 5.25 -2.15
N GLU A 42 6.40 4.86 -2.60
CA GLU A 42 5.39 5.80 -3.11
C GLU A 42 4.60 6.50 -2.00
N TYR A 43 4.18 5.76 -0.97
CA TYR A 43 3.25 6.27 0.05
C TYR A 43 3.87 6.44 1.44
N GLY A 44 5.01 5.82 1.67
CA GLY A 44 5.69 5.83 2.95
C GLY A 44 6.43 7.13 3.24
N ARG A 45 6.78 7.29 4.50
CA ARG A 45 7.68 8.32 5.04
C ARG A 45 8.96 7.66 5.55
N ALA A 46 9.95 8.49 5.88
CA ALA A 46 11.14 8.03 6.59
C ALA A 46 10.73 7.28 7.87
N ASP A 47 11.40 6.15 8.13
CA ASP A 47 11.19 5.26 9.27
C ASP A 47 9.84 4.51 9.32
N GLU A 48 9.01 4.63 8.28
CA GLU A 48 7.86 3.75 8.12
C GLU A 48 8.27 2.38 7.59
N VAL A 49 7.49 1.38 8.00
CA VAL A 49 7.60 0.01 7.53
C VAL A 49 6.31 -0.40 6.84
N VAL A 50 6.42 -1.38 5.96
CA VAL A 50 5.29 -1.98 5.26
C VAL A 50 5.13 -3.43 5.69
N ASP A 51 3.91 -3.80 6.06
CA ASP A 51 3.51 -5.17 6.35
C ASP A 51 2.48 -5.63 5.30
N GLN A 52 2.77 -6.74 4.63
CA GLN A 52 1.92 -7.28 3.57
C GLN A 52 1.15 -8.49 4.09
N ARG A 53 -0.18 -8.46 3.93
CA ARG A 53 -1.10 -9.51 4.38
C ARG A 53 -1.95 -9.99 3.22
N ARG A 54 -2.21 -11.29 3.20
CA ARG A 54 -3.14 -11.90 2.25
C ARG A 54 -4.57 -11.78 2.79
N LEU A 55 -5.44 -11.17 2.00
CA LEU A 55 -6.89 -11.21 2.20
C LEU A 55 -7.49 -12.38 1.40
N ARG A 56 -8.73 -12.76 1.70
CA ARG A 56 -9.40 -13.83 0.95
C ARG A 56 -9.57 -13.44 -0.53
N GLU A 57 -9.81 -12.17 -0.80
CA GLU A 57 -10.10 -11.62 -2.13
C GLU A 57 -8.92 -10.83 -2.72
N GLY A 58 -7.79 -10.72 -2.03
CA GLY A 58 -6.65 -9.94 -2.52
C GLY A 58 -5.52 -9.76 -1.50
N THR A 59 -4.91 -8.59 -1.49
CA THR A 59 -3.79 -8.24 -0.61
C THR A 59 -4.06 -6.94 0.10
N LEU A 60 -3.66 -6.86 1.37
CA LEU A 60 -3.60 -5.63 2.14
C LEU A 60 -2.14 -5.32 2.46
N CYS A 61 -1.69 -4.12 2.11
CA CYS A 61 -0.46 -3.54 2.61
C CYS A 61 -0.77 -2.50 3.67
N VAL A 62 -0.16 -2.66 4.83
CA VAL A 62 -0.27 -1.74 5.97
C VAL A 62 1.05 -0.99 6.05
N ILE A 63 1.00 0.34 5.90
CA ILE A 63 2.17 1.20 6.10
C ILE A 63 1.97 1.94 7.41
N GLY A 64 3.02 1.98 8.22
CA GLY A 64 2.98 2.64 9.51
C GLY A 64 4.33 2.74 10.17
N PHE A 65 4.35 3.45 11.28
CA PHE A 65 5.52 3.54 12.11
C PHE A 65 5.52 2.37 13.10
N PRO A 66 6.67 1.69 13.28
CA PRO A 66 6.81 0.74 14.36
C PRO A 66 6.80 1.45 15.72
N GLU A 67 6.54 0.67 16.76
CA GLU A 67 6.62 1.14 18.15
C GLU A 67 8.03 1.67 18.46
N ALA A 68 8.08 2.82 19.15
CA ALA A 68 9.31 3.47 19.59
C ALA A 68 9.14 4.03 21.02
N PRO A 69 10.25 4.35 21.74
CA PRO A 69 10.15 4.92 23.08
C PRO A 69 9.28 6.18 23.12
N GLY A 70 8.17 6.12 23.87
CA GLY A 70 7.21 7.24 24.00
C GLY A 70 6.21 7.37 22.85
N ARG A 71 6.14 6.39 21.94
CA ARG A 71 5.30 6.44 20.75
C ARG A 71 4.83 5.03 20.35
N PRO A 72 3.55 4.70 20.46
CA PRO A 72 3.08 3.38 20.05
C PRO A 72 3.24 3.22 18.53
N ALA A 73 3.16 1.97 18.07
CA ALA A 73 2.98 1.71 16.65
C ALA A 73 1.74 2.46 16.14
N TRP A 74 1.80 3.00 14.94
CA TRP A 74 0.66 3.66 14.32
C TRP A 74 0.60 3.39 12.83
N THR A 75 -0.61 3.25 12.30
CA THR A 75 -0.87 3.00 10.89
C THR A 75 -1.20 4.30 10.17
N THR A 76 -0.50 4.57 9.08
CA THR A 76 -0.73 5.75 8.24
C THR A 76 -1.48 5.41 6.96
N HIS A 77 -1.29 4.21 6.40
CA HIS A 77 -1.95 3.79 5.18
C HIS A 77 -2.45 2.34 5.23
N LEU A 78 -3.60 2.13 4.60
CA LEU A 78 -4.17 0.82 4.27
C LEU A 78 -4.35 0.76 2.76
N ILE A 79 -3.61 -0.12 2.08
CA ILE A 79 -3.60 -0.20 0.63
C ILE A 79 -4.09 -1.58 0.19
N PHE A 80 -5.25 -1.62 -0.45
CA PHE A 80 -5.90 -2.83 -0.94
C PHE A 80 -5.53 -3.05 -2.41
N GLY A 81 -4.98 -4.23 -2.73
CA GLY A 81 -4.67 -4.67 -4.09
C GLY A 81 -5.43 -5.95 -4.44
N GLY A 82 -5.92 -6.04 -5.67
CA GLY A 82 -6.72 -7.18 -6.13
C GLY A 82 -8.14 -7.26 -5.54
N CYS A 83 -8.54 -6.25 -4.76
CA CYS A 83 -9.87 -6.15 -4.16
C CYS A 83 -10.68 -5.05 -4.85
N THR A 84 -12.00 -5.22 -4.88
CA THR A 84 -12.96 -4.16 -5.22
C THR A 84 -13.20 -3.23 -4.03
N GLU A 85 -13.68 -2.00 -4.28
CA GLU A 85 -14.02 -1.06 -3.20
C GLU A 85 -15.06 -1.63 -2.21
N PRO A 86 -16.14 -2.33 -2.62
CA PRO A 86 -17.05 -2.98 -1.68
C PRO A 86 -16.36 -4.00 -0.76
N GLN A 87 -15.44 -4.80 -1.28
CA GLN A 87 -14.69 -5.78 -0.47
C GLN A 87 -13.74 -5.08 0.52
N ALA A 88 -13.08 -4.01 0.08
CA ALA A 88 -12.29 -3.17 0.98
C ALA A 88 -13.16 -2.54 2.07
N ARG A 89 -14.36 -2.04 1.71
CA ARG A 89 -15.34 -1.48 2.67
C ARG A 89 -15.77 -2.51 3.71
N GLU A 90 -16.10 -3.73 3.30
CA GLU A 90 -16.46 -4.82 4.21
C GLU A 90 -15.34 -5.10 5.22
N TYR A 91 -14.08 -5.16 4.75
CA TYR A 91 -12.93 -5.32 5.62
C TYR A 91 -12.81 -4.15 6.62
N LEU A 92 -12.88 -2.90 6.15
CA LEU A 92 -12.80 -1.72 7.03
C LEU A 92 -13.90 -1.71 8.10
N VAL A 93 -15.14 -2.10 7.75
CA VAL A 93 -16.23 -2.24 8.72
C VAL A 93 -15.88 -3.28 9.78
N SER A 94 -15.29 -4.41 9.39
CA SER A 94 -14.92 -5.49 10.32
C SER A 94 -13.87 -5.06 11.36
N ILE A 95 -13.03 -4.07 11.05
CA ILE A 95 -11.99 -3.54 11.94
C ILE A 95 -12.34 -2.16 12.52
N GLY A 96 -13.61 -1.74 12.45
CA GLY A 96 -14.08 -0.48 13.05
C GLY A 96 -13.74 0.80 12.26
N LEU A 97 -13.23 0.68 11.04
CA LEU A 97 -12.87 1.79 10.13
C LEU A 97 -13.90 2.01 9.02
N GLY A 98 -15.12 1.48 9.15
CA GLY A 98 -16.14 1.52 8.11
C GLY A 98 -16.50 2.93 7.60
N GLY A 99 -16.28 3.97 8.42
CA GLY A 99 -16.51 5.37 8.05
C GLY A 99 -15.31 6.11 7.42
N VAL A 100 -14.17 5.43 7.21
CA VAL A 100 -12.98 6.05 6.61
C VAL A 100 -13.17 6.15 5.08
N PRO A 101 -12.90 7.30 4.44
CA PRO A 101 -13.01 7.43 2.99
C PRO A 101 -11.99 6.51 2.29
N ILE A 102 -12.41 5.93 1.17
CA ILE A 102 -11.54 5.12 0.30
C ILE A 102 -11.18 5.97 -0.92
N SER A 103 -9.91 5.97 -1.31
CA SER A 103 -9.44 6.59 -2.55
C SER A 103 -8.98 5.53 -3.54
N THR A 104 -9.48 5.57 -4.77
CA THR A 104 -9.01 4.68 -5.84
C THR A 104 -7.72 5.24 -6.46
N VAL A 105 -6.70 4.40 -6.57
CA VAL A 105 -5.39 4.75 -7.13
C VAL A 105 -5.25 4.15 -8.52
N TYR A 106 -4.98 5.02 -9.49
CA TYR A 106 -4.72 4.67 -10.87
C TYR A 106 -3.20 4.64 -11.12
N PRO A 107 -2.72 3.83 -12.08
CA PRO A 107 -1.36 4.00 -12.57
C PRO A 107 -1.23 5.43 -13.12
N PRO A 108 -0.05 6.06 -12.99
CA PRO A 108 0.20 7.30 -13.71
C PRO A 108 -0.08 7.07 -15.20
N ALA A 109 -0.69 8.04 -15.88
CA ALA A 109 -0.93 7.95 -17.33
C ALA A 109 0.37 7.79 -18.16
N GLY A 110 1.53 7.90 -17.52
CA GLY A 110 2.83 7.57 -18.09
C GLY A 110 3.21 6.13 -17.77
N VAL A 111 3.44 5.35 -18.83
CA VAL A 111 4.10 4.05 -18.82
C VAL A 111 5.29 4.09 -17.86
N ILE A 112 5.29 3.24 -16.83
CA ILE A 112 6.51 2.93 -16.07
C ILE A 112 7.45 2.27 -17.07
N PRO A 113 8.61 2.84 -17.42
CA PRO A 113 9.49 2.25 -18.40
C PRO A 113 9.92 0.86 -17.90
N ASP A 114 9.39 -0.17 -18.55
CA ASP A 114 9.89 -1.53 -18.45
C ASP A 114 11.38 -1.51 -18.81
N GLY A 115 12.23 -1.82 -17.83
CA GLY A 115 13.62 -2.17 -18.03
C GLY A 115 14.46 -1.10 -18.76
N GLN A 116 15.34 -0.45 -18.01
CA GLN A 116 16.54 0.13 -18.59
C GLN A 116 17.35 -0.96 -19.33
N ALA A 117 17.13 -1.11 -20.64
CA ALA A 117 18.04 -1.80 -21.52
C ALA A 117 19.33 -0.94 -21.60
N PRO A 118 20.53 -1.55 -21.55
CA PRO A 118 21.78 -0.82 -21.53
C PRO A 118 21.94 0.03 -22.80
N ALA A 119 22.54 1.20 -22.63
CA ALA A 119 22.85 2.15 -23.67
C ALA A 119 23.54 1.47 -24.86
N ASP A 120 22.84 1.38 -25.98
CA ASP A 120 23.48 1.20 -27.28
C ASP A 120 23.97 2.59 -27.70
N SER A 121 25.21 2.90 -27.31
CA SER A 121 25.93 4.01 -27.93
C SER A 121 26.25 3.60 -29.36
N PRO A 122 25.73 4.27 -30.39
CA PRO A 122 26.24 4.04 -31.73
C PRO A 122 27.66 4.62 -31.77
N ASP A 123 28.63 3.71 -31.93
CA ASP A 123 30.00 3.99 -32.31
C ASP A 123 29.99 4.82 -33.60
N GLU A 124 30.42 6.08 -33.49
CA GLU A 124 30.58 6.98 -34.64
C GLU A 124 31.69 6.45 -35.56
N LEU A 125 31.36 6.21 -36.82
CA LEU A 125 32.31 6.01 -37.93
C LEU A 125 32.34 7.23 -38.84
#